data_AF-A0A3P0XDL6-F1
#
_entry.id   AF-A0A3P0XDL6-F1
#
_cell.length_a   1.000
_cell.length_b   1.000
_cell.length_c   1.000
_cell.angle_alpha   90.00
_cell.angle_beta   90.00
_cell.angle_gamma   90.00
#
_symmetry.space_group_name_H-M   'P 1'
#
loop_
_entity.id
_entity.type
_entity.pdbx_description
1 polymer ?
#
loop_
_entity_poly.entity_id
_entity_poly.type
_entity_poly.pdbx_seq_one_letter_code
_entity_poly.pdbx_strand_id
1 'polypeptide(L)'
;MRFLPPARVLITASLVCAMAPAPAFCAPTKRELRDQLVAMYPLTRVGMNGLAGFDYTRVTEPGPIFAVRLPGIYADVANTKNAIIETNYTNGQITQATGFAAAFGGNTSHSRTLAPNEKVYVMQILPRHDAVLFDLLTVDVATLGDGRGTRYRAELNVKLPGLDTMTPEDMKKTIDTVLTDPATASAVESKTIKLGMSPAQVKQSLGNPEKIVDLGAKQMYVYKDMKVVFVNNQVSDVQ
;
A
#
# COMPACT_ATOMS: atom_id res chain seq x y z
N MET A 1 -3.23 -89.51 -13.77
CA MET A 1 -1.79 -89.21 -13.56
C MET A 1 -1.61 -87.70 -13.56
N ARG A 2 -0.93 -87.17 -12.55
CA ARG A 2 -0.76 -85.74 -12.25
C ARG A 2 0.07 -85.04 -13.33
N PHE A 3 -0.38 -83.89 -13.83
CA PHE A 3 0.47 -82.89 -14.49
C PHE A 3 0.05 -81.48 -14.04
N LEU A 4 0.99 -80.76 -13.44
CA LEU A 4 0.89 -79.37 -12.98
C LEU A 4 0.82 -78.40 -14.17
N PRO A 5 0.10 -77.25 -14.07
CA PRO A 5 0.32 -76.11 -14.97
C PRO A 5 1.47 -75.21 -14.48
N PRO A 6 2.17 -74.49 -15.38
CA PRO A 6 3.29 -73.63 -15.01
C PRO A 6 2.85 -72.29 -14.41
N ALA A 7 3.65 -71.82 -13.46
CA ALA A 7 3.47 -70.61 -12.67
C ALA A 7 3.42 -69.33 -13.52
N ARG A 8 2.39 -68.50 -13.28
CA ARG A 8 2.35 -67.11 -13.73
C ARG A 8 3.05 -66.22 -12.70
N VAL A 9 4.20 -65.67 -13.07
CA VAL A 9 4.89 -64.63 -12.30
C VAL A 9 4.16 -63.31 -12.54
N LEU A 10 3.53 -62.77 -11.50
CA LEU A 10 2.99 -61.41 -11.45
C LEU A 10 4.14 -60.46 -11.13
N ILE A 11 4.57 -59.67 -12.11
CA ILE A 11 5.50 -58.54 -11.89
C ILE A 11 4.64 -57.34 -11.46
N THR A 12 4.60 -57.07 -10.16
CA THR A 12 4.11 -55.80 -9.61
C THR A 12 5.18 -54.73 -9.84
N ALA A 13 4.95 -53.84 -10.81
CA ALA A 13 5.75 -52.63 -10.96
C ALA A 13 5.34 -51.63 -9.87
N SER A 14 6.11 -51.58 -8.78
CA SER A 14 5.99 -50.51 -7.78
C SER A 14 6.48 -49.21 -8.38
N LEU A 15 5.55 -48.31 -8.70
CA LEU A 15 5.85 -46.92 -9.07
C LEU A 15 6.37 -46.20 -7.82
N VAL A 16 7.69 -46.14 -7.67
CA VAL A 16 8.34 -45.28 -6.67
C VAL A 16 8.17 -43.85 -7.15
N CYS A 17 7.20 -43.14 -6.56
CA CYS A 17 7.03 -41.71 -6.74
C CYS A 17 8.22 -41.02 -6.05
N ALA A 18 9.24 -40.63 -6.82
CA ALA A 18 10.33 -39.83 -6.32
C ALA A 18 9.78 -38.45 -5.92
N MET A 19 9.55 -38.24 -4.63
CA MET A 19 9.31 -36.90 -4.08
C MET A 19 10.59 -36.09 -4.31
N ALA A 20 10.56 -35.22 -5.32
CA ALA A 20 11.58 -34.19 -5.45
C ALA A 20 11.55 -33.33 -4.18
N PRO A 21 12.70 -33.02 -3.55
CA PRO A 21 12.72 -32.11 -2.42
C PRO A 21 12.18 -30.75 -2.89
N ALA A 22 11.18 -30.23 -2.16
CA ALA A 22 10.69 -28.88 -2.38
C ALA A 22 11.89 -27.91 -2.28
N PRO A 23 12.04 -26.94 -3.19
CA PRO A 23 13.11 -25.97 -3.09
C PRO A 23 13.00 -25.27 -1.73
N ALA A 24 14.07 -25.31 -0.95
CA ALA A 24 14.16 -24.55 0.28
C ALA A 24 14.04 -23.06 -0.10
N PHE A 25 12.91 -22.43 0.24
CA PHE A 25 12.77 -20.99 0.15
C PHE A 25 13.71 -20.38 1.20
N CYS A 26 14.89 -19.98 0.75
CA CYS A 26 15.79 -19.18 1.57
C CYS A 26 15.19 -17.76 1.66
N ALA A 27 15.22 -17.16 2.86
CA ALA A 27 14.77 -15.78 3.04
C ALA A 27 15.53 -14.83 2.08
N PRO A 28 14.85 -13.87 1.44
CA PRO A 28 15.49 -12.95 0.52
C PRO A 28 16.47 -12.04 1.28
N THR A 29 17.56 -11.67 0.62
CA THR A 29 18.46 -10.64 1.14
C THR A 29 17.76 -9.27 1.12
N LYS A 30 18.22 -8.33 1.96
CA LYS A 30 17.71 -6.94 1.95
C LYS A 30 17.79 -6.27 0.57
N ARG A 31 18.77 -6.66 -0.24
CA ARG A 31 18.92 -6.16 -1.62
C ARG A 31 17.83 -6.73 -2.53
N GLU A 32 17.62 -8.04 -2.52
CA GLU A 32 16.59 -8.70 -3.35
C GLU A 32 15.19 -8.20 -2.97
N LEU A 33 14.91 -8.07 -1.67
CA LEU A 33 13.66 -7.52 -1.18
C LEU A 33 13.46 -6.08 -1.64
N ARG A 34 14.52 -5.25 -1.62
CA ARG A 34 14.48 -3.89 -2.17
C ARG A 34 14.17 -3.91 -3.68
N ASP A 35 14.86 -4.74 -4.45
CA ASP A 35 14.69 -4.81 -5.91
C ASP A 35 13.25 -5.23 -6.26
N GLN A 36 12.68 -6.19 -5.51
CA GLN A 36 11.29 -6.61 -5.62
C GLN A 36 10.31 -5.48 -5.28
N LEU A 37 10.54 -4.73 -4.19
CA LEU A 37 9.70 -3.58 -3.84
C LEU A 37 9.81 -2.45 -4.87
N VAL A 38 11.00 -2.20 -5.42
CA VAL A 38 11.21 -1.21 -6.50
C VAL A 38 10.51 -1.63 -7.78
N ALA A 39 10.40 -2.93 -8.08
CA ALA A 39 9.60 -3.41 -9.21
C ALA A 39 8.10 -3.09 -9.03
N MET A 40 7.59 -3.14 -7.79
CA MET A 40 6.20 -2.80 -7.47
C MET A 40 5.95 -1.30 -7.32
N TYR A 41 6.95 -0.56 -6.82
CA TYR A 41 6.91 0.88 -6.56
C TYR A 41 8.16 1.55 -7.16
N PRO A 42 8.19 1.76 -8.50
CA PRO A 42 9.35 2.31 -9.17
C PRO A 42 9.75 3.69 -8.65
N LEU A 43 11.06 3.93 -8.55
CA LEU A 43 11.61 5.14 -7.94
C LEU A 43 11.65 6.32 -8.90
N THR A 44 11.44 7.51 -8.36
CA THR A 44 11.74 8.80 -8.98
C THR A 44 13.19 9.21 -8.68
N ARG A 45 13.85 9.89 -9.62
CA ARG A 45 15.15 10.53 -9.36
C ARG A 45 15.04 12.03 -9.30
N VAL A 46 15.79 12.60 -8.37
CA VAL A 46 16.01 14.04 -8.23
C VAL A 46 17.46 14.37 -8.56
N GLY A 47 17.68 15.61 -8.97
CA GLY A 47 19.01 16.09 -9.27
C GLY A 47 19.88 16.21 -8.03
N MET A 48 21.19 16.28 -8.24
CA MET A 48 22.17 16.56 -7.19
C MET A 48 22.64 18.01 -7.25
N ASN A 49 22.84 18.63 -6.10
CA ASN A 49 23.46 19.95 -5.96
C ASN A 49 24.92 19.81 -5.51
N GLY A 50 25.74 19.18 -6.34
CA GLY A 50 27.15 18.92 -6.04
C GLY A 50 27.34 18.21 -4.69
N LEU A 51 28.23 18.74 -3.85
CA LEU A 51 28.50 18.21 -2.50
C LEU A 51 27.39 18.51 -1.47
N ALA A 52 26.42 19.37 -1.80
CA ALA A 52 25.34 19.76 -0.90
C ALA A 52 24.21 18.70 -0.79
N GLY A 53 24.32 17.61 -1.56
CA GLY A 53 23.40 16.47 -1.57
C GLY A 53 22.35 16.54 -2.67
N PHE A 54 21.23 15.87 -2.46
CA PHE A 54 20.10 15.89 -3.39
C PHE A 54 19.38 17.24 -3.34
N ASP A 55 18.92 17.69 -4.50
CA ASP A 55 17.99 18.80 -4.65
C ASP A 55 16.60 18.23 -4.94
N TYR A 56 15.83 18.05 -3.87
CA TYR A 56 14.49 17.49 -3.93
C TYR A 56 13.47 18.43 -4.56
N THR A 57 13.84 19.66 -4.92
CA THR A 57 12.96 20.53 -5.72
C THR A 57 13.08 20.26 -7.22
N ARG A 58 14.13 19.56 -7.66
CA ARG A 58 14.44 19.28 -9.06
C ARG A 58 14.32 17.79 -9.37
N VAL A 59 13.14 17.37 -9.79
CA VAL A 59 12.93 16.02 -10.35
C VAL A 59 13.59 15.93 -11.72
N THR A 60 14.48 14.95 -11.91
CA THR A 60 15.22 14.76 -13.17
C THR A 60 14.71 13.58 -13.97
N GLU A 61 14.22 12.54 -13.30
CA GLU A 61 13.57 11.39 -13.92
C GLU A 61 12.30 11.07 -13.12
N PRO A 62 11.12 11.52 -13.56
CA PRO A 62 9.87 11.25 -12.85
C PRO A 62 9.53 9.75 -12.91
N GLY A 63 9.32 9.14 -11.75
CA GLY A 63 8.69 7.84 -11.62
C GLY A 63 7.15 7.94 -11.58
N PRO A 64 6.46 6.81 -11.35
CA PRO A 64 5.01 6.80 -11.21
C PRO A 64 4.55 7.69 -10.05
N ILE A 65 3.37 8.29 -10.23
CA ILE A 65 2.71 9.04 -9.17
C ILE A 65 1.88 8.06 -8.35
N PHE A 66 2.03 8.15 -7.04
CA PHE A 66 1.19 7.46 -6.06
C PHE A 66 0.35 8.48 -5.29
N ALA A 67 -0.70 8.02 -4.65
CA ALA A 67 -1.55 8.80 -3.77
C ALA A 67 -1.50 8.23 -2.35
N VAL A 68 -1.36 9.14 -1.39
CA VAL A 68 -1.50 8.84 0.02
C VAL A 68 -2.95 8.46 0.32
N ARG A 69 -3.18 7.40 1.09
CA ARG A 69 -4.54 6.94 1.43
C ARG A 69 -4.98 7.31 2.83
N LEU A 70 -4.04 7.43 3.76
CA LEU A 70 -4.33 7.73 5.16
C LEU A 70 -3.78 9.12 5.53
N PRO A 71 -4.53 9.91 6.30
CA PRO A 71 -4.03 11.19 6.79
C PRO A 71 -2.93 10.97 7.84
N GLY A 72 -2.21 12.04 8.17
CA GLY A 72 -1.34 12.07 9.35
C GLY A 72 0.11 11.63 9.10
N ILE A 73 0.47 11.37 7.84
CA ILE A 73 1.87 11.17 7.44
C ILE A 73 2.61 12.48 7.60
N TYR A 74 3.55 12.53 8.54
CA TYR A 74 4.38 13.71 8.78
C TYR A 74 5.26 14.00 7.57
N ALA A 75 5.33 15.27 7.19
CA ALA A 75 6.15 15.76 6.10
C ALA A 75 6.76 17.12 6.45
N ASP A 76 7.95 17.37 5.94
CA ASP A 76 8.61 18.66 6.07
C ASP A 76 9.16 19.15 4.72
N VAL A 77 9.63 20.39 4.66
CA VAL A 77 10.15 21.00 3.43
C VAL A 77 11.28 20.15 2.83
N ALA A 78 11.22 19.89 1.52
CA ALA A 78 11.93 18.79 0.91
C ALA A 78 13.47 18.86 1.02
N ASN A 79 14.04 20.08 1.01
CA ASN A 79 15.48 20.32 1.16
C ASN A 79 15.90 20.64 2.61
N THR A 80 15.06 20.31 3.60
CA THR A 80 15.42 20.46 5.03
C THR A 80 16.73 19.75 5.36
N LYS A 81 17.51 20.35 6.26
CA LYS A 81 18.73 19.74 6.82
C LYS A 81 18.45 18.99 8.12
N ASN A 82 17.24 19.12 8.67
CA ASN A 82 16.79 18.36 9.83
C ASN A 82 16.41 16.94 9.41
N ALA A 83 16.50 15.99 10.34
CA ALA A 83 15.90 14.69 10.14
C ALA A 83 14.37 14.86 10.03
N ILE A 84 13.76 14.09 9.13
CA ILE A 84 12.29 14.03 9.01
C ILE A 84 11.80 13.02 10.05
N ILE A 85 10.77 13.40 10.81
CA ILE A 85 10.17 12.49 11.77
C ILE A 85 9.49 11.36 11.00
N GLU A 86 9.96 10.13 11.18
CA GLU A 86 9.36 8.95 10.56
C GLU A 86 7.91 8.78 11.01
N THR A 87 7.03 8.47 10.07
CA THR A 87 5.66 8.03 10.34
C THR A 87 5.59 6.52 10.22
N ASN A 88 5.11 5.84 11.26
CA ASN A 88 4.84 4.41 11.23
C ASN A 88 3.41 4.13 10.83
N TYR A 89 3.23 3.16 9.93
CA TYR A 89 1.95 2.51 9.67
C TYR A 89 1.96 1.10 10.27
N THR A 90 0.95 0.78 11.08
CA THR A 90 0.73 -0.58 11.61
C THR A 90 -0.76 -0.86 11.67
N ASN A 91 -1.22 -1.93 11.00
CA ASN A 91 -2.61 -2.42 11.09
C ASN A 91 -3.69 -1.33 10.93
N GLY A 92 -3.55 -0.45 9.93
CA GLY A 92 -4.51 0.63 9.70
C GLY A 92 -4.26 1.92 10.50
N GLN A 93 -3.33 1.91 11.45
CA GLN A 93 -3.03 3.06 12.29
C GLN A 93 -1.75 3.77 11.87
N ILE A 94 -1.78 5.10 11.97
CA ILE A 94 -0.65 6.00 11.71
C ILE A 94 -0.17 6.57 13.04
N THR A 95 1.13 6.47 13.31
CA THR A 95 1.78 7.01 14.51
C THR A 95 3.13 7.59 14.17
N GLN A 96 3.50 8.73 14.75
CA GLN A 96 4.84 9.29 14.56
C GLN A 96 5.86 8.53 15.42
N ALA A 97 7.09 8.40 14.93
CA ALA A 97 8.20 7.89 15.72
C ALA A 97 8.36 8.75 16.99
N THR A 98 8.69 8.10 18.10
CA THR A 98 8.93 8.73 19.41
C THR A 98 10.38 8.55 19.86
N GLY A 99 10.76 9.17 20.97
CA GLY A 99 12.09 8.99 21.57
C GLY A 99 13.22 9.70 20.79
N PHE A 100 14.41 9.09 20.75
CA PHE A 100 15.62 9.71 20.17
C PHE A 100 15.41 10.17 18.72
N ALA A 101 14.72 9.40 17.89
CA ALA A 101 14.42 9.79 16.50
C ALA A 101 13.55 11.06 16.44
N ALA A 102 12.56 11.21 17.34
CA ALA A 102 11.73 12.40 17.43
C ALA A 102 12.47 13.60 18.05
N ALA A 103 13.46 13.35 18.92
CA ALA A 103 14.23 14.40 19.59
C ALA A 103 15.21 15.12 18.64
N PHE A 104 15.62 14.48 17.55
CA PHE A 104 16.46 15.06 16.49
C PHE A 104 15.71 15.30 15.17
N GLY A 105 14.47 14.79 15.06
CA GLY A 105 13.55 15.14 14.01
C GLY A 105 13.04 16.57 14.23
N GLY A 106 13.15 17.42 13.21
CA GLY A 106 12.89 18.84 13.35
C GLY A 106 11.57 19.25 12.71
N ASN A 107 10.81 20.13 13.37
CA ASN A 107 9.80 20.95 12.72
C ASN A 107 10.47 22.23 12.22
N THR A 108 10.65 22.40 10.90
CA THR A 108 11.24 23.65 10.36
C THR A 108 10.27 24.84 10.37
N SER A 109 9.28 24.87 11.28
CA SER A 109 8.12 25.77 11.32
C SER A 109 7.18 25.73 10.10
N HIS A 110 7.54 24.94 9.08
CA HIS A 110 6.78 24.75 7.86
C HIS A 110 6.29 23.31 7.70
N SER A 111 6.59 22.42 8.66
CA SER A 111 6.14 21.02 8.60
C SER A 111 4.61 20.90 8.64
N ARG A 112 4.11 19.81 8.06
CA ARG A 112 2.68 19.50 8.00
C ARG A 112 2.46 18.00 7.92
N THR A 113 1.19 17.59 7.87
CA THR A 113 0.84 16.22 7.50
C THR A 113 0.39 16.18 6.04
N LEU A 114 0.63 15.05 5.38
CA LEU A 114 0.07 14.76 4.08
C LEU A 114 -1.41 14.42 4.21
N ALA A 115 -2.20 14.90 3.26
CA ALA A 115 -3.63 14.62 3.18
C ALA A 115 -3.87 13.33 2.38
N PRO A 116 -5.00 12.64 2.59
CA PRO A 116 -5.50 11.64 1.67
C PRO A 116 -5.59 12.20 0.24
N ASN A 117 -5.35 11.34 -0.75
CA ASN A 117 -5.21 11.64 -2.18
C ASN A 117 -4.07 12.59 -2.58
N GLU A 118 -3.26 13.04 -1.63
CA GLU A 118 -2.09 13.84 -1.96
C GLU A 118 -1.09 13.02 -2.78
N LYS A 119 -0.68 13.59 -3.91
CA LYS A 119 0.15 12.91 -4.90
C LYS A 119 1.61 12.99 -4.50
N VAL A 120 2.27 11.84 -4.51
CA VAL A 120 3.68 11.70 -4.13
C VAL A 120 4.43 10.83 -5.13
N TYR A 121 5.73 11.08 -5.21
CA TYR A 121 6.73 10.19 -5.80
C TYR A 121 7.37 9.34 -4.70
N VAL A 122 7.81 8.14 -5.06
CA VAL A 122 8.69 7.32 -4.20
C VAL A 122 10.13 7.60 -4.58
N MET A 123 10.93 8.13 -3.64
CA MET A 123 12.32 8.49 -3.86
C MET A 123 13.27 7.36 -3.45
N GLN A 124 12.95 6.70 -2.35
CA GLN A 124 13.74 5.59 -1.82
C GLN A 124 12.85 4.53 -1.17
N ILE A 125 13.33 3.30 -1.21
CA ILE A 125 12.77 2.16 -0.48
C ILE A 125 13.90 1.50 0.29
N LEU A 126 13.74 1.39 1.61
CA LEU A 126 14.71 0.80 2.51
C LEU A 126 14.05 -0.31 3.33
N PRO A 127 14.24 -1.59 2.95
CA PRO A 127 13.81 -2.70 3.77
C PRO A 127 14.54 -2.71 5.11
N ARG A 128 13.77 -2.84 6.19
CA ARG A 128 14.22 -3.03 7.57
C ARG A 128 13.90 -4.46 8.00
N HIS A 129 14.06 -4.76 9.29
CA HIS A 129 13.82 -6.11 9.81
C HIS A 129 12.34 -6.52 9.73
N ASP A 130 11.42 -5.65 10.17
CA ASP A 130 9.98 -5.91 10.25
C ASP A 130 9.14 -4.85 9.55
N ALA A 131 9.78 -4.08 8.67
CA ALA A 131 9.19 -2.89 8.07
C ALA A 131 9.87 -2.52 6.75
N VAL A 132 9.22 -1.67 5.99
CA VAL A 132 9.82 -1.01 4.81
C VAL A 132 9.64 0.49 4.97
N LEU A 133 10.74 1.23 4.90
CA LEU A 133 10.71 2.69 4.86
C LEU A 133 10.61 3.16 3.40
N PHE A 134 9.65 4.04 3.14
CA PHE A 134 9.50 4.80 1.92
C PHE A 134 9.89 6.26 2.18
N ASP A 135 10.81 6.79 1.39
CA ASP A 135 11.04 8.24 1.29
C ASP A 135 10.14 8.78 0.18
N LEU A 136 9.25 9.70 0.52
CA LEU A 136 8.18 10.22 -0.33
C LEU A 136 8.42 11.70 -0.60
N LEU A 137 8.11 12.14 -1.81
CA LEU A 137 8.21 13.54 -2.21
C LEU A 137 6.90 13.99 -2.87
N THR A 138 6.29 15.09 -2.41
CA THR A 138 5.05 15.59 -3.03
C THR A 138 5.27 15.97 -4.48
N VAL A 139 4.28 15.66 -5.32
CA VAL A 139 4.26 16.01 -6.76
C VAL A 139 3.99 17.49 -6.96
N ASP A 140 3.19 18.10 -6.10
CA ASP A 140 2.91 19.53 -6.17
C ASP A 140 3.99 20.34 -5.44
N VAL A 141 4.29 21.51 -6.01
CA VAL A 141 5.18 22.52 -5.41
C VAL A 141 4.30 23.47 -4.60
N ALA A 142 4.63 23.64 -3.33
CA ALA A 142 4.03 24.62 -2.44
C ALA A 142 4.86 25.91 -2.43
N THR A 143 4.19 27.05 -2.28
CA THR A 143 4.84 28.34 -2.05
C THR A 143 4.84 28.64 -0.56
N LEU A 144 6.02 28.88 0.00
CA LEU A 144 6.18 29.28 1.40
C LEU A 144 5.82 30.76 1.59
N GLY A 145 5.63 31.19 2.84
CA GLY A 145 5.26 32.58 3.16
C GLY A 145 6.27 33.64 2.72
N ASP A 146 7.51 33.25 2.43
CA ASP A 146 8.57 34.09 1.88
C ASP A 146 8.63 34.07 0.34
N GLY A 147 7.68 33.41 -0.32
CA GLY A 147 7.58 33.30 -1.77
C GLY A 147 8.43 32.19 -2.40
N ARG A 148 9.25 31.46 -1.62
CA ARG A 148 10.04 30.34 -2.16
C ARG A 148 9.17 29.13 -2.44
N GLY A 149 9.36 28.54 -3.63
CA GLY A 149 8.77 27.24 -3.96
C GLY A 149 9.50 26.10 -3.28
N THR A 150 8.75 25.15 -2.71
CA THR A 150 9.28 23.92 -2.10
C THR A 150 8.36 22.74 -2.39
N ARG A 151 8.87 21.54 -2.20
CA ARG A 151 8.04 20.33 -2.07
C ARG A 151 8.03 19.91 -0.60
N TYR A 152 7.23 18.92 -0.26
CA TYR A 152 7.29 18.26 1.03
C TYR A 152 7.86 16.86 0.88
N ARG A 153 8.75 16.48 1.78
CA ARG A 153 9.33 15.14 1.88
C ARG A 153 8.79 14.47 3.14
N ALA A 154 8.53 13.18 3.07
CA ALA A 154 7.98 12.38 4.17
C ALA A 154 8.66 11.02 4.23
N GLU A 155 8.85 10.50 5.45
CA GLU A 155 9.43 9.18 5.67
C GLU A 155 8.37 8.26 6.28
N LEU A 156 7.87 7.30 5.48
CA LEU A 156 6.79 6.39 5.85
C LEU A 156 7.33 4.98 6.08
N ASN A 157 7.28 4.51 7.32
CA ASN A 157 7.69 3.18 7.73
C ASN A 157 6.46 2.24 7.81
N VAL A 158 6.29 1.36 6.83
CA VAL A 158 5.18 0.40 6.77
C VAL A 158 5.58 -0.87 7.49
N LYS A 159 4.93 -1.18 8.63
CA LYS A 159 5.18 -2.42 9.37
C LYS A 159 4.63 -3.62 8.63
N LEU A 160 5.50 -4.60 8.43
CA LEU A 160 5.26 -5.85 7.71
C LEU A 160 5.84 -6.99 8.56
N PRO A 161 5.14 -7.45 9.61
CA PRO A 161 5.61 -8.57 10.43
C PRO A 161 5.82 -9.81 9.56
N GLY A 162 6.98 -10.46 9.69
CA GLY A 162 7.32 -11.62 8.87
C GLY A 162 7.72 -11.29 7.43
N LEU A 163 8.21 -10.06 7.19
CA LEU A 163 8.65 -9.55 5.88
C LEU A 163 9.48 -10.55 5.07
N ASP A 164 10.42 -11.24 5.71
CA ASP A 164 11.33 -12.23 5.08
C ASP A 164 10.61 -13.45 4.49
N THR A 165 9.37 -13.70 4.90
CA THR A 165 8.54 -14.83 4.45
C THR A 165 7.26 -14.38 3.73
N MET A 166 7.03 -13.07 3.66
CA MET A 166 5.82 -12.50 3.08
C MET A 166 5.84 -12.61 1.56
N THR A 167 4.71 -12.93 0.96
CA THR A 167 4.62 -12.98 -0.51
C THR A 167 4.70 -11.56 -1.10
N PRO A 168 5.19 -11.39 -2.34
CA PRO A 168 5.11 -10.11 -3.06
C PRO A 168 3.71 -9.49 -3.02
N GLU A 169 2.69 -10.31 -3.19
CA GLU A 169 1.29 -9.88 -3.27
C GLU A 169 0.78 -9.37 -1.92
N ASP A 170 1.10 -10.06 -0.82
CA ASP A 170 0.70 -9.65 0.52
C ASP A 170 1.44 -8.38 0.98
N MET A 171 2.73 -8.25 0.60
CA MET A 171 3.49 -7.02 0.80
C MET A 171 2.80 -5.86 0.07
N LYS A 172 2.55 -6.03 -1.23
CA LYS A 172 1.90 -5.02 -2.06
C LYS A 172 0.53 -4.64 -1.50
N LYS A 173 -0.28 -5.63 -1.14
CA LYS A 173 -1.61 -5.42 -0.55
C LYS A 173 -1.55 -4.58 0.71
N THR A 174 -0.57 -4.83 1.58
CA THR A 174 -0.39 -4.05 2.81
C THR A 174 0.07 -2.62 2.50
N ILE A 175 1.06 -2.44 1.62
CA ILE A 175 1.57 -1.11 1.24
C ILE A 175 0.49 -0.30 0.51
N ASP A 176 -0.30 -0.93 -0.36
CA ASP A 176 -1.43 -0.32 -1.07
C ASP A 176 -2.53 0.20 -0.14
N THR A 177 -2.52 -0.14 1.16
CA THR A 177 -3.44 0.46 2.16
C THR A 177 -3.08 1.89 2.50
N VAL A 178 -1.82 2.30 2.30
CA VAL A 178 -1.30 3.64 2.62
C VAL A 178 -0.83 4.40 1.39
N LEU A 179 -0.34 3.69 0.37
CA LEU A 179 0.25 4.28 -0.82
C LEU A 179 -0.15 3.45 -2.04
N THR A 180 -1.00 3.98 -2.91
CA THR A 180 -1.48 3.27 -4.11
C THR A 180 -1.54 4.20 -5.31
N ASP A 181 -1.96 3.70 -6.48
CA ASP A 181 -2.14 4.56 -7.64
C ASP A 181 -3.28 5.59 -7.41
N PRO A 182 -3.19 6.81 -7.96
CA PRO A 182 -4.16 7.86 -7.70
C PRO A 182 -5.60 7.53 -8.12
N ALA A 183 -5.79 6.72 -9.16
CA ALA A 183 -7.12 6.33 -9.62
C ALA A 183 -7.80 5.42 -8.59
N THR A 184 -7.06 4.44 -8.07
CA THR A 184 -7.52 3.56 -6.98
C THR A 184 -7.78 4.33 -5.69
N ALA A 185 -6.90 5.27 -5.31
CA ALA A 185 -7.10 6.08 -4.12
C ALA A 185 -8.37 6.97 -4.23
N SER A 186 -8.56 7.62 -5.37
CA SER A 186 -9.74 8.46 -5.64
C SER A 186 -11.04 7.64 -5.62
N ALA A 187 -11.02 6.41 -6.14
CA ALA A 187 -12.17 5.51 -6.10
C ALA A 187 -12.59 5.14 -4.67
N VAL A 188 -11.65 5.09 -3.72
CA VAL A 188 -11.95 4.79 -2.30
C VAL A 188 -12.55 5.99 -1.57
N GLU A 189 -12.12 7.22 -1.88
CA GLU A 189 -12.73 8.43 -1.28
C GLU A 189 -14.12 8.75 -1.84
N SER A 190 -14.41 8.34 -3.08
CA SER A 190 -15.76 8.43 -3.65
C SER A 190 -16.78 7.42 -3.09
N LYS A 191 -16.41 6.64 -2.07
CA LYS A 191 -17.32 5.73 -1.34
C LYS A 191 -18.22 6.44 -0.34
N THR A 192 -18.60 7.69 -0.62
CA THR A 192 -19.57 8.41 0.21
C THR A 192 -20.97 8.05 -0.25
N ILE A 193 -21.71 7.34 0.58
CA ILE A 193 -23.15 7.15 0.39
C ILE A 193 -23.89 8.34 0.98
N LYS A 194 -24.72 9.00 0.16
CA LYS A 194 -25.60 10.09 0.59
C LYS A 194 -27.05 9.65 0.53
N LEU A 195 -27.87 10.18 1.42
CA LEU A 195 -29.33 10.07 1.32
C LEU A 195 -29.79 10.50 -0.08
N GLY A 196 -30.75 9.77 -0.64
CA GLY A 196 -31.30 10.04 -1.97
C GLY A 196 -30.58 9.38 -3.15
N MET A 197 -29.39 8.78 -2.95
CA MET A 197 -28.69 8.08 -4.05
C MET A 197 -29.46 6.87 -4.57
N SER A 198 -29.40 6.59 -5.86
CA SER A 198 -29.99 5.38 -6.46
C SER A 198 -29.12 4.13 -6.23
N PRO A 199 -29.68 2.90 -6.31
CA PRO A 199 -28.87 1.68 -6.22
C PRO A 199 -27.75 1.57 -7.25
N ALA A 200 -27.93 2.13 -8.45
CA ALA A 200 -26.90 2.17 -9.47
C ALA A 200 -25.71 3.04 -9.05
N GLN A 201 -25.98 4.23 -8.48
CA GLN A 201 -24.96 5.11 -7.94
C GLN A 201 -24.25 4.49 -6.74
N VAL A 202 -25.00 3.80 -5.86
CA VAL A 202 -24.41 3.07 -4.73
C VAL A 202 -23.50 1.93 -5.22
N LYS A 203 -23.91 1.17 -6.24
CA LYS A 203 -23.06 0.12 -6.84
C LYS A 203 -21.83 0.69 -7.54
N GLN A 204 -21.97 1.86 -8.15
CA GLN A 204 -20.84 2.56 -8.77
C GLN A 204 -19.82 3.03 -7.72
N SER A 205 -20.29 3.52 -6.57
CA SER A 205 -19.43 3.94 -5.46
C SER A 205 -18.82 2.75 -4.70
N LEU A 206 -19.63 1.77 -4.29
CA LEU A 206 -19.20 0.71 -3.37
C LEU A 206 -18.85 -0.62 -4.06
N GLY A 207 -19.15 -0.77 -5.34
CA GLY A 207 -19.09 -2.04 -6.05
C GLY A 207 -20.38 -2.86 -5.87
N ASN A 208 -20.32 -4.15 -6.23
CA ASN A 208 -21.47 -5.04 -6.03
C ASN A 208 -21.62 -5.43 -4.56
N PRO A 209 -22.86 -5.46 -4.02
CA PRO A 209 -23.10 -5.96 -2.67
C PRO A 209 -22.89 -7.48 -2.58
N GLU A 210 -22.51 -7.95 -1.39
CA GLU A 210 -22.41 -9.38 -1.08
C GLU A 210 -23.79 -10.04 -1.03
N LYS A 211 -24.80 -9.27 -0.58
CA LYS A 211 -26.19 -9.73 -0.51
C LYS A 211 -27.16 -8.61 -0.82
N ILE A 212 -28.18 -8.94 -1.61
CA ILE A 212 -29.33 -8.08 -1.88
C ILE A 212 -30.56 -8.69 -1.21
N VAL A 213 -31.26 -7.89 -0.40
CA VAL A 213 -32.58 -8.23 0.14
C VAL A 213 -33.59 -7.27 -0.47
N ASP A 214 -34.46 -7.80 -1.33
CA ASP A 214 -35.48 -7.02 -2.03
C ASP A 214 -36.85 -7.30 -1.40
N LEU A 215 -37.49 -6.26 -0.86
CA LEU A 215 -38.83 -6.30 -0.26
C LEU A 215 -39.81 -5.39 -1.05
N GLY A 216 -39.53 -5.10 -2.32
CA GLY A 216 -40.32 -4.24 -3.18
C GLY A 216 -39.99 -2.76 -2.97
N ALA A 217 -40.87 -2.02 -2.28
CA ALA A 217 -40.67 -0.58 -2.03
C ALA A 217 -39.43 -0.29 -1.15
N LYS A 218 -38.91 -1.31 -0.45
CA LYS A 218 -37.70 -1.24 0.36
C LYS A 218 -36.70 -2.29 -0.11
N GLN A 219 -35.44 -1.89 -0.30
CA GLN A 219 -34.34 -2.80 -0.64
C GLN A 219 -33.18 -2.60 0.35
N MET A 220 -32.37 -3.63 0.56
CA MET A 220 -31.17 -3.54 1.39
C MET A 220 -29.99 -4.18 0.67
N TYR A 221 -28.91 -3.43 0.51
CA TYR A 221 -27.66 -3.91 -0.05
C TYR A 221 -26.67 -4.08 1.09
N VAL A 222 -26.21 -5.31 1.30
CA VAL A 222 -25.25 -5.66 2.33
C VAL A 222 -23.86 -5.74 1.71
N TYR A 223 -22.94 -4.98 2.27
CA TYR A 223 -21.52 -5.01 2.01
C TYR A 223 -20.81 -5.50 3.29
N LYS A 224 -19.53 -5.87 3.14
CA LYS A 224 -18.72 -6.42 4.24
C LYS A 224 -18.83 -5.65 5.57
N ASP A 225 -18.80 -4.32 5.50
CA ASP A 225 -18.73 -3.44 6.66
C ASP A 225 -19.95 -2.50 6.80
N MET A 226 -20.97 -2.62 5.95
CA MET A 226 -22.16 -1.75 6.00
C MET A 226 -23.39 -2.34 5.27
N LYS A 227 -24.57 -1.83 5.62
CA LYS A 227 -25.84 -2.09 4.94
C LYS A 227 -26.47 -0.78 4.50
N VAL A 228 -26.70 -0.66 3.20
CA VAL A 228 -27.41 0.49 2.62
C VAL A 228 -28.88 0.12 2.45
N VAL A 229 -29.76 0.93 3.03
CA VAL A 229 -31.21 0.76 2.93
C VAL A 229 -31.75 1.73 1.89
N PHE A 230 -32.58 1.22 0.99
CA PHE A 230 -33.28 2.00 -0.01
C PHE A 230 -34.78 1.97 0.28
N VAL A 231 -35.45 3.10 0.13
CA VAL A 231 -36.90 3.21 0.06
C VAL A 231 -37.23 3.96 -1.22
N ASN A 232 -38.18 3.45 -2.01
CA ASN A 232 -38.52 4.01 -3.32
C ASN A 232 -37.30 4.20 -4.24
N ASN A 233 -36.41 3.19 -4.27
CA ASN A 233 -35.21 3.18 -5.10
C ASN A 233 -34.20 4.31 -4.80
N GLN A 234 -34.23 4.85 -3.59
CA GLN A 234 -33.31 5.88 -3.11
C GLN A 234 -32.78 5.53 -1.71
N VAL A 235 -31.52 5.87 -1.43
CA VAL A 235 -30.92 5.65 -0.10
C VAL A 235 -31.73 6.41 0.94
N SER A 236 -32.27 5.66 1.88
CA SER A 236 -33.01 6.18 3.03
C SER A 236 -32.21 6.09 4.32
N ASP A 237 -31.28 5.14 4.41
CA ASP A 237 -30.50 4.88 5.63
C ASP A 237 -29.21 4.09 5.34
N VAL A 238 -28.22 4.18 6.22
CA VAL A 238 -26.98 3.40 6.19
C VAL A 238 -26.68 2.90 7.61
N GLN A 239 -26.46 1.59 7.74
CA GLN A 239 -26.28 0.88 9.01
C GLN A 239 -25.02 0.03 9.02
#